data_AF-A0A0U2VH65-F1
#
_entry.id   AF-A0A0U2VH65-F1
#
_cell.length_a   1.000
_cell.length_b   1.000
_cell.length_c   1.000
_cell.angle_alpha   90.00
_cell.angle_beta   90.00
_cell.angle_gamma   90.00
#
_symmetry.space_group_name_H-M   'P 1'
#
loop_
_entity.id
_entity.type
_entity.pdbx_description
1 polymer ?
#
loop_
_entity_poly.entity_id
_entity_poly.type
_entity_poly.pdbx_seq_one_letter_code
_entity_poly.pdbx_strand_id
1 'polypeptide(L)'
;MSGKYLNYVGEIITDVEYHGLGEPEGFLEVHMDVELPFRLYCRTGEQDWEEVAESERLALIDQLRDKKSKYSKSDYRFYTLDFYLASLGGL
;
A
#
# COMPACT_ATOMS: atom_id res chain seq x y z
N MET A 1 4.28 -19.58 17.99
CA MET A 1 4.50 -19.64 16.53
C MET A 1 5.09 -18.29 16.14
N SER A 2 6.27 -18.25 15.55
CA SER A 2 6.77 -17.02 14.92
C SER A 2 5.96 -16.86 13.63
N GLY A 3 4.97 -15.96 13.64
CA GLY A 3 4.21 -15.65 12.45
C GLY A 3 5.11 -14.94 11.45
N LYS A 4 5.13 -15.40 10.20
CA LYS A 4 5.65 -14.63 9.08
C LYS A 4 4.51 -13.83 8.48
N TYR A 5 4.74 -12.54 8.25
CA TYR A 5 3.76 -11.62 7.70
C TYR A 5 4.23 -11.14 6.32
N LEU A 6 3.29 -10.90 5.41
CA LEU A 6 3.61 -10.35 4.09
C LEU A 6 3.53 -8.83 4.15
N ASN A 7 4.61 -8.17 3.77
CA ASN A 7 4.71 -6.72 3.64
C ASN A 7 4.70 -6.37 2.15
N TYR A 8 3.77 -5.53 1.72
CA TYR A 8 3.82 -4.99 0.36
C TYR A 8 4.85 -3.87 0.29
N VAL A 9 5.85 -4.01 -0.58
CA VAL A 9 6.93 -3.04 -0.83
C VAL A 9 6.92 -2.48 -2.25
N GLY A 10 6.01 -2.98 -3.09
CA GLY A 10 5.88 -2.56 -4.47
C GLY A 10 5.32 -1.15 -4.65
N GLU A 11 5.29 -0.73 -5.91
CA GLU A 11 4.76 0.57 -6.30
C GLU A 11 3.23 0.58 -6.24
N ILE A 12 2.67 1.70 -5.79
CA ILE A 12 1.24 2.01 -5.86
C ILE A 12 1.10 3.32 -6.62
N ILE A 13 0.33 3.29 -7.68
CA ILE A 13 0.11 4.44 -8.56
C ILE A 13 -1.36 4.84 -8.57
N THR A 14 -1.62 6.10 -8.89
CA THR A 14 -2.97 6.64 -9.04
C THR A 14 -3.53 6.37 -10.44
N ASP A 15 -4.84 6.55 -10.58
CA ASP A 15 -5.56 6.50 -11.87
C ASP A 15 -4.91 7.35 -12.98
N VAL A 16 -4.47 8.57 -12.63
CA VAL A 16 -3.81 9.47 -13.58
C VAL A 16 -2.47 8.91 -14.06
N GLU A 17 -1.69 8.32 -13.15
CA GLU A 17 -0.39 7.72 -13.47
C GLU A 17 -0.56 6.43 -14.28
N TYR A 18 -1.51 5.57 -13.91
CA TYR A 18 -1.81 4.33 -14.64
C TYR A 18 -2.17 4.60 -16.11
N HIS A 19 -3.11 5.53 -16.36
CA HIS A 19 -3.46 5.92 -17.72
C HIS A 19 -2.34 6.70 -18.42
N GLY A 20 -1.58 7.52 -17.68
CA GLY A 20 -0.43 8.24 -18.21
C GLY A 20 0.70 7.33 -18.71
N LEU A 21 0.83 6.14 -18.13
CA LEU A 21 1.79 5.11 -18.54
C LEU A 21 1.26 4.21 -19.69
N GLY A 22 0.03 4.43 -20.16
CA GLY A 22 -0.58 3.65 -21.22
C GLY A 22 -1.16 2.32 -20.75
N GLU A 23 -1.72 2.28 -19.53
CA GLU A 23 -2.39 1.11 -18.95
C GLU A 23 -1.47 -0.11 -18.86
N PRO A 24 -0.35 0.01 -18.13
CA PRO A 24 0.67 -1.03 -18.09
C PRO A 24 0.14 -2.35 -17.54
N GLU A 25 0.55 -3.45 -18.16
CA GLU A 25 0.32 -4.79 -17.63
C GLU A 25 1.01 -4.98 -16.27
N GLY A 26 0.47 -5.88 -15.43
CA GLY A 26 1.06 -6.18 -14.12
C GLY A 26 0.68 -5.22 -13.00
N PHE A 27 -0.36 -4.40 -13.21
CA PHE A 27 -1.00 -3.61 -12.16
C PHE A 27 -2.44 -4.10 -11.93
N LEU A 28 -2.90 -4.09 -10.68
CA LEU A 28 -4.26 -4.39 -10.29
C LEU A 28 -4.88 -3.22 -9.54
N GLU A 29 -6.15 -2.94 -9.83
CA GLU A 29 -6.92 -1.94 -9.11
C GLU A 29 -7.11 -2.37 -7.65
N VAL A 30 -6.77 -1.48 -6.74
CA VAL A 30 -6.96 -1.64 -5.30
C VAL A 30 -8.35 -1.14 -4.94
N HIS A 31 -9.20 -2.06 -4.48
CA HIS A 31 -10.50 -1.70 -3.93
C HIS A 31 -10.37 -1.39 -2.44
N MET A 32 -10.80 -0.18 -2.06
CA MET A 32 -10.86 0.25 -0.67
C MET A 32 -12.30 0.19 -0.15
N ASP A 33 -12.47 -0.04 1.15
CA ASP A 33 -13.79 -0.03 1.82
C ASP A 33 -14.44 1.37 1.88
N VAL A 34 -13.67 2.41 1.52
CA VAL A 34 -14.13 3.79 1.47
C VAL A 34 -14.20 4.25 0.02
N GLU A 35 -15.20 5.06 -0.30
CA GLU A 35 -15.31 5.68 -1.62
C GLU A 35 -14.20 6.74 -1.77
N LEU A 36 -13.37 6.57 -2.79
CA LEU A 36 -12.30 7.50 -3.15
C LEU A 36 -12.66 8.24 -4.43
N PRO A 37 -12.28 9.53 -4.55
CA PRO A 37 -12.48 10.29 -5.79
C PRO A 37 -11.50 9.89 -6.91
N PHE A 38 -10.65 8.88 -6.68
CA PHE A 38 -9.65 8.35 -7.61
C PHE A 38 -9.48 6.85 -7.36
N ARG A 39 -8.87 6.15 -8.33
CA ARG A 39 -8.46 4.75 -8.19
C ARG A 39 -6.99 4.64 -7.82
N LEU A 40 -6.64 3.56 -7.16
CA LEU A 40 -5.28 3.17 -6.84
C LEU A 40 -4.97 1.83 -7.52
N TYR A 41 -3.73 1.66 -7.95
CA TYR A 41 -3.27 0.46 -8.63
C TYR A 41 -1.99 -0.03 -7.97
N CYS A 42 -1.91 -1.30 -7.61
CA CYS A 42 -0.70 -1.93 -7.09
C CYS A 42 -0.06 -2.83 -8.14
N ARG A 43 1.27 -2.88 -8.15
CA ARG A 43 2.03 -3.83 -8.96
C ARG A 43 1.89 -5.25 -8.41
N THR A 44 1.88 -6.25 -9.29
CA THR A 44 1.63 -7.65 -8.93
C THR A 44 2.86 -8.55 -8.97
N GLY A 45 4.07 -7.98 -8.99
CA GLY A 45 5.30 -8.77 -9.02
C GLY A 45 5.52 -9.53 -7.71
N GLU A 46 6.11 -10.72 -7.78
CA GLU A 46 6.49 -11.47 -6.57
C GLU A 46 7.47 -10.69 -5.69
N GLN A 47 8.36 -9.92 -6.32
CA GLN A 47 9.32 -9.04 -5.64
C GLN A 47 8.68 -7.85 -4.92
N ASP A 48 7.39 -7.61 -5.11
CA ASP A 48 6.65 -6.54 -4.44
C ASP A 48 6.14 -6.97 -3.05
N TRP A 49 6.41 -8.22 -2.66
CA TRP A 49 6.02 -8.80 -1.38
C TRP A 49 7.23 -9.34 -0.64
N GLU A 50 7.41 -8.88 0.59
CA GLU A 50 8.49 -9.32 1.47
C GLU A 50 7.94 -10.02 2.71
N GLU A 51 8.52 -11.16 3.07
CA GLU A 51 8.22 -11.81 4.35
C GLU A 51 8.97 -11.10 5.48
N VAL A 52 8.24 -10.60 6.48
CA VAL A 52 8.81 -9.95 7.66
C VAL A 52 8.46 -10.70 8.94
N ALA A 53 9.37 -10.61 9.92
CA ALA A 53 9.14 -11.15 11.25
C ALA A 53 8.18 -10.25 12.05
N GLU A 54 7.55 -10.79 13.10
CA GLU A 54 6.59 -10.05 13.93
C GLU A 54 7.16 -8.75 14.53
N SER A 55 8.39 -8.78 15.03
CA SER A 55 9.05 -7.60 15.62
C SER A 55 9.30 -6.50 14.58
N GLU A 56 9.65 -6.89 13.36
CA GLU A 56 9.88 -5.97 12.24
C GLU A 56 8.56 -5.40 11.73
N ARG A 57 7.52 -6.24 11.60
CA ARG A 57 6.15 -5.82 11.27
C ARG A 57 5.68 -4.70 12.20
N LEU A 58 5.85 -4.85 13.51
CA LEU A 58 5.40 -3.83 14.48
C LEU A 58 6.13 -2.50 14.26
N ALA A 59 7.46 -2.55 14.05
CA ALA A 59 8.24 -1.35 13.75
C ALA A 59 7.81 -0.67 12.44
N LEU A 60 7.53 -1.46 11.39
CA LEU A 60 7.05 -0.95 10.10
C LEU A 60 5.66 -0.31 10.22
N ILE A 61 4.73 -0.91 10.97
CA ILE A 61 3.40 -0.34 11.23
C ILE A 61 3.54 1.03 11.90
N ASP A 62 4.39 1.16 12.91
CA ASP A 62 4.59 2.43 13.62
C ASP A 62 5.18 3.50 12.69
N GLN A 63 6.17 3.15 11.85
CA GLN A 63 6.74 4.05 10.85
C GLN A 63 5.70 4.51 9.82
N LEU A 64 4.87 3.59 9.33
CA LEU A 64 3.83 3.91 8.35
C LEU A 64 2.73 4.77 8.96
N ARG A 65 2.33 4.53 10.21
CA ARG A 65 1.37 5.38 10.94
C ARG A 65 1.92 6.79 11.15
N ASP A 66 3.17 6.93 11.58
CA ASP A 66 3.83 8.24 11.70
C ASP A 66 3.86 8.96 10.34
N LYS A 67 4.28 8.27 9.28
CA LYS A 67 4.30 8.82 7.92
C LYS A 67 2.91 9.25 7.46
N LYS A 68 1.88 8.43 7.71
CA LYS A 68 0.49 8.70 7.35
C LYS A 68 -0.05 9.94 8.05
N SER A 69 0.32 10.15 9.32
CA SER A 69 -0.13 11.31 10.11
C SER A 69 0.27 12.67 9.49
N LYS A 70 1.29 12.67 8.62
CA LYS A 70 1.81 13.86 7.93
C LYS A 70 1.00 14.24 6.69
N TYR A 71 0.06 13.41 6.25
CA TYR A 71 -0.79 13.66 5.09
C TYR A 71 -2.24 13.90 5.49
N SER A 72 -2.94 14.76 4.74
CA SER A 72 -4.38 14.95 4.89
C SER A 72 -5.15 13.90 4.10
N LYS A 73 -6.43 13.70 4.44
CA LYS A 73 -7.34 12.82 3.67
C LYS A 73 -7.63 13.32 2.25
N SER A 74 -7.22 14.53 1.89
CA SER A 74 -7.33 15.02 0.50
C SER A 74 -6.13 14.60 -0.36
N ASP A 75 -5.09 14.03 0.24
CA ASP A 75 -3.87 13.61 -0.42
C ASP A 75 -3.91 12.10 -0.70
N TYR A 76 -3.71 11.69 -1.94
CA TYR A 76 -3.76 10.27 -2.33
C TYR A 76 -2.76 9.41 -1.54
N ARG A 77 -1.65 10.01 -1.08
CA ARG A 77 -0.62 9.32 -0.29
C ARG A 77 -1.16 8.85 1.06
N PHE A 78 -2.16 9.51 1.61
CA PHE A 78 -2.84 9.06 2.82
C PHE A 78 -3.44 7.67 2.63
N TYR A 79 -4.11 7.44 1.51
CA TYR A 79 -4.78 6.18 1.16
C TYR A 79 -3.81 5.13 0.61
N THR A 80 -2.75 5.59 -0.05
CA THR A 80 -1.62 4.71 -0.41
C THR A 80 -1.00 4.08 0.84
N LEU A 81 -0.83 4.88 1.91
CA LEU A 81 -0.34 4.39 3.20
C LEU A 81 -1.34 3.49 3.93
N ASP A 82 -2.64 3.65 3.69
CA ASP A 82 -3.64 2.69 4.16
C ASP A 82 -3.43 1.30 3.56
N PHE A 83 -3.12 1.21 2.27
CA PHE A 83 -2.81 -0.08 1.64
C PHE A 83 -1.55 -0.73 2.23
N TYR A 84 -0.46 0.04 2.40
CA TYR A 84 0.75 -0.48 3.02
C TYR A 84 0.48 -0.98 4.45
N LEU A 85 -0.29 -0.23 5.25
CA LEU A 85 -0.71 -0.66 6.59
C LEU A 85 -1.58 -1.91 6.56
N ALA A 86 -2.52 -2.00 5.62
CA ALA A 86 -3.40 -3.16 5.44
C ALA A 86 -2.59 -4.42 5.11
N SER A 87 -1.56 -4.31 4.25
CA SER A 87 -0.69 -5.44 3.90
C SER A 87 -0.03 -6.06 5.14
N LEU A 88 0.39 -5.22 6.07
CA LEU A 88 0.97 -5.62 7.36
C LEU A 88 -0.09 -5.97 8.42
N GLY A 89 -1.40 -5.90 8.13
CA GLY A 89 -2.46 -6.08 9.12
C GLY A 89 -2.43 -5.03 10.25
N GLY A 90 -2.08 -3.78 9.91
CA GLY A 90 -1.96 -2.65 10.83
C GLY A 90 -3.18 -1.73 10.90
N LEU A 91 -4.27 -2.09 10.20
CA LEU A 91 -5.58 -1.43 10.26
C LEU A 91 -6.47 -2.03 11.36
#